data_AF-A0A6G6GS76-F1
#
_entry.id   AF-A0A6G6GS76-F1
#
_cell.length_a   1.000
_cell.length_b   1.000
_cell.length_c   1.000
_cell.angle_alpha   90.00
_cell.angle_beta   90.00
_cell.angle_gamma   90.00
#
_symmetry.space_group_name_H-M   'P 1'
#
loop_
_entity.id
_entity.type
_entity.pdbx_description
1 polymer ?
#
loop_
_entity_poly.entity_id
_entity_poly.type
_entity_poly.pdbx_seq_one_letter_code
_entity_poly.pdbx_strand_id
1 'polypeptide(L)'
;MLKLKYLLPMLSLFAITFISCEKEDETVSGCTDVLSTNYNSEAEVDDGSCSYLYGGREKGQIDVGSEVDSNNEYDIYIDNEFIGRLTVYFPNGVFCGAPENPGRIFSAGTHTIRAVGNGATEVREGTVNLGPQECIVVRVETLQLVTGSGGSGGSGGSGGSGGSGGSGGGTGPDPGRIKFWVNKDFGCGNISISVSGLGSSTISGYIGGGPGSCDETFGGGNFNNVAPGTYSFSASCSDRTWNGNVTVGDGGCTLFRLL
;
A
#
# COMPACT_ATOMS: atom_id res chain seq x y z
N MET A 1 -46.05 36.05 -60.61
CA MET A 1 -46.80 36.52 -59.43
C MET A 1 -47.10 35.33 -58.54
N LEU A 2 -46.20 35.00 -57.63
CA LEU A 2 -46.41 33.97 -56.63
C LEU A 2 -47.56 34.44 -55.72
N LYS A 3 -48.66 33.69 -55.65
CA LYS A 3 -49.86 34.14 -54.92
C LYS A 3 -49.53 34.26 -53.43
N LEU A 4 -49.58 35.50 -52.92
CA LEU A 4 -49.32 35.90 -51.52
C LEU A 4 -50.09 35.06 -50.47
N LYS A 5 -51.18 34.40 -50.87
CA LYS A 5 -51.97 33.46 -50.05
C LYS A 5 -51.24 32.16 -49.65
N TYR A 6 -50.21 31.75 -50.39
CA TYR A 6 -49.41 30.56 -50.04
C TYR A 6 -48.09 30.91 -49.34
N LEU A 7 -47.74 32.20 -49.26
CA LEU A 7 -46.49 32.66 -48.65
C LEU A 7 -46.52 32.52 -47.12
N LEU A 8 -47.65 32.81 -46.47
CA LEU A 8 -47.83 32.65 -45.02
C LEU A 8 -47.76 31.18 -44.52
N PRO A 9 -48.44 30.20 -45.15
CA PRO A 9 -48.34 28.81 -44.71
C PRO A 9 -46.99 28.17 -45.07
N MET A 10 -46.32 28.60 -46.16
CA MET A 10 -44.95 28.14 -46.45
C MET A 10 -43.92 28.69 -45.47
N LEU A 11 -44.06 29.95 -45.03
CA LEU A 11 -43.18 30.56 -44.04
C LEU A 11 -43.37 29.94 -42.64
N SER A 12 -44.59 29.53 -42.31
CA SER A 12 -44.92 28.74 -41.12
C SER A 12 -44.31 27.33 -41.15
N LEU A 13 -44.36 26.64 -42.29
CA LEU A 13 -43.76 25.31 -42.46
C LEU A 13 -42.22 25.35 -42.44
N PHE A 14 -41.61 26.43 -42.92
CA PHE A 14 -40.17 26.66 -42.84
C PHE A 14 -39.71 27.01 -41.42
N ALA A 15 -40.53 27.69 -40.61
CA ALA A 15 -40.20 27.98 -39.21
C ALA A 15 -40.19 26.73 -38.31
N ILE A 16 -41.01 25.72 -38.62
CA ILE A 16 -41.06 24.45 -37.86
C ILE A 16 -39.80 23.60 -38.11
N THR A 17 -39.12 23.77 -39.25
CA THR A 17 -37.88 23.03 -39.56
C THR A 17 -36.61 23.59 -38.90
N PHE A 18 -36.65 24.77 -38.25
CA PHE A 18 -35.49 25.35 -37.54
C PHE A 18 -35.58 25.28 -36.01
N ILE A 19 -36.63 24.69 -35.43
CA ILE A 19 -36.84 24.67 -33.97
C ILE A 19 -36.39 23.35 -33.31
N SER A 20 -36.14 22.28 -34.05
CA SER A 20 -35.68 21.00 -33.46
C SER A 20 -34.17 20.81 -33.65
N CYS A 21 -33.39 21.69 -33.03
CA CYS A 21 -32.01 21.39 -32.66
C CYS A 21 -31.90 21.63 -31.15
N GLU A 22 -32.65 20.83 -30.38
CA GLU A 22 -32.24 20.59 -29.00
C GLU A 22 -30.91 19.86 -29.12
N LYS A 23 -29.84 20.51 -28.68
CA LYS A 23 -28.54 19.86 -28.50
C LYS A 23 -28.80 18.74 -27.50
N GLU A 24 -29.01 17.52 -27.99
CA GLU A 24 -28.95 16.35 -27.13
C GLU A 24 -27.53 16.33 -26.58
N ASP A 25 -27.41 16.67 -25.31
CA ASP A 25 -26.19 16.49 -24.56
C ASP A 25 -26.02 14.98 -24.48
N GLU A 26 -25.21 14.41 -25.39
CA GLU A 26 -24.92 12.98 -25.35
C GLU A 26 -24.12 12.70 -24.09
N THR A 27 -24.83 12.24 -23.05
CA THR A 27 -24.21 11.74 -21.83
C THR A 27 -23.47 10.45 -22.17
N VAL A 28 -22.15 10.49 -22.02
CA VAL A 28 -21.31 9.31 -22.25
C VAL A 28 -21.60 8.32 -21.12
N SER A 29 -22.07 7.12 -21.47
CA SER A 29 -22.31 6.04 -20.52
C SER A 29 -21.13 5.06 -20.51
N GLY A 30 -20.76 4.57 -19.33
CA GLY A 30 -19.65 3.63 -19.14
C GLY A 30 -19.33 3.44 -17.66
N CYS A 31 -18.42 2.54 -17.32
CA CYS A 31 -18.04 2.36 -15.93
C CYS A 31 -17.39 3.62 -15.34
N THR A 32 -17.94 4.13 -14.24
CA THR A 32 -17.44 5.34 -13.56
C THR A 32 -16.54 5.04 -12.35
N ASP A 33 -16.37 3.76 -12.00
CA ASP A 33 -15.55 3.37 -10.85
C ASP A 33 -14.06 3.28 -11.22
N VAL A 34 -13.25 4.16 -10.61
CA VAL A 34 -11.79 4.24 -10.80
C VAL A 34 -11.03 2.99 -10.38
N LEU A 35 -11.64 2.12 -9.57
CA LEU A 35 -11.04 0.85 -9.16
C LEU A 35 -11.33 -0.29 -10.16
N SER A 36 -12.21 -0.07 -11.13
CA SER A 36 -12.49 -1.08 -12.16
C SER A 36 -11.41 -1.14 -13.24
N THR A 37 -11.31 -2.29 -13.89
CA THR A 37 -10.38 -2.53 -15.03
C THR A 37 -10.80 -1.85 -16.33
N ASN A 38 -12.08 -1.46 -16.43
CA ASN A 38 -12.70 -0.84 -17.59
C ASN A 38 -13.26 0.55 -17.27
N TYR A 39 -12.67 1.23 -16.28
CA TYR A 39 -13.00 2.61 -15.95
C TYR A 39 -12.92 3.51 -17.19
N ASN A 40 -13.99 4.25 -17.46
CA ASN A 40 -14.05 5.23 -18.52
C ASN A 40 -14.10 6.63 -17.90
N SER A 41 -13.01 7.39 -18.02
CA SER A 41 -12.94 8.76 -17.50
C SER A 41 -13.85 9.76 -18.21
N GLU A 42 -14.34 9.42 -19.40
CA GLU A 42 -15.30 10.24 -20.14
C GLU A 42 -16.75 9.90 -19.77
N ALA A 43 -17.00 8.79 -19.06
CA ALA A 43 -18.35 8.40 -18.67
C ALA A 43 -18.90 9.32 -17.58
N GLU A 44 -20.05 9.91 -17.85
CA GLU A 44 -20.81 10.75 -16.91
C GLU A 44 -21.88 9.93 -16.17
N VAL A 45 -22.29 8.81 -16.74
CA VAL A 45 -23.32 7.92 -16.20
C VAL A 45 -22.78 6.49 -16.14
N ASP A 46 -22.86 5.87 -14.96
CA ASP A 46 -22.51 4.46 -14.79
C ASP A 46 -23.50 3.57 -15.54
N ASP A 47 -23.00 2.72 -16.41
CA ASP A 47 -23.79 1.74 -17.17
C ASP A 47 -23.82 0.36 -16.49
N GLY A 48 -23.17 0.21 -15.34
CA GLY A 48 -23.08 -1.05 -14.59
C GLY A 48 -22.18 -2.10 -15.25
N SER A 49 -21.36 -1.71 -16.25
CA SER A 49 -20.42 -2.61 -16.93
C SER A 49 -19.11 -2.83 -16.15
N CYS A 50 -18.93 -2.20 -14.99
CA CYS A 50 -17.70 -2.25 -14.21
C CYS A 50 -17.23 -3.69 -13.92
N SER A 51 -15.96 -3.95 -14.27
CA SER A 51 -15.29 -5.24 -14.09
C SER A 51 -14.08 -5.10 -13.18
N TYR A 52 -13.94 -6.03 -12.24
CA TYR A 52 -12.95 -5.97 -11.16
C TYR A 52 -12.02 -7.19 -11.21
N LEU A 53 -10.73 -6.98 -10.96
CA LEU A 53 -9.69 -8.01 -11.05
C LEU A 53 -10.02 -9.23 -10.18
N TYR A 54 -10.56 -8.98 -8.98
CA TYR A 54 -10.84 -10.02 -7.99
C TYR A 54 -12.34 -10.41 -7.93
N GLY A 55 -13.10 -10.12 -8.99
CA GLY A 55 -14.51 -10.53 -9.11
C GLY A 55 -15.46 -9.79 -8.15
N GLY A 56 -15.07 -8.61 -7.68
CA GLY A 56 -15.91 -7.70 -6.89
C GLY A 56 -15.13 -6.48 -6.45
N ARG A 57 -15.80 -5.33 -6.34
CA ARG A 57 -15.20 -4.03 -5.97
C ARG A 57 -14.42 -4.08 -4.66
N GLU A 58 -15.08 -4.56 -3.60
CA GLU A 58 -14.54 -4.66 -2.24
C GLU A 58 -13.74 -5.95 -2.02
N LYS A 59 -12.99 -6.41 -3.03
CA LYS A 59 -12.15 -7.59 -2.92
C LYS A 59 -10.71 -7.28 -3.26
N GLY A 60 -9.80 -8.03 -2.68
CA GLY A 60 -8.38 -8.00 -2.97
C GLY A 60 -7.79 -9.39 -2.85
N GLN A 61 -6.49 -9.52 -3.06
CA GLN A 61 -5.77 -10.79 -2.89
C GLN A 61 -4.73 -10.69 -1.78
N ILE A 62 -4.64 -11.75 -0.97
CA ILE A 62 -3.57 -11.92 0.00
C ILE A 62 -2.82 -13.19 -0.37
N ASP A 63 -1.52 -13.03 -0.60
CA ASP A 63 -0.59 -14.13 -0.75
C ASP A 63 0.39 -14.13 0.42
N VAL A 64 0.86 -15.32 0.78
CA VAL A 64 1.87 -15.50 1.81
C VAL A 64 3.09 -16.17 1.19
N GLY A 65 4.27 -15.60 1.41
CA GLY A 65 5.53 -16.14 0.91
C GLY A 65 6.69 -15.91 1.86
N SER A 66 7.89 -16.26 1.40
CA SER A 66 9.14 -16.04 2.13
C SER A 66 10.22 -15.61 1.14
N GLU A 67 11.05 -14.63 1.49
CA GLU A 67 12.26 -14.29 0.72
C GLU A 67 13.51 -14.98 1.28
N VAL A 68 13.39 -15.56 2.47
CA VAL A 68 14.48 -16.22 3.19
C VAL A 68 14.27 -17.73 3.26
N ASP A 69 15.37 -18.47 3.19
CA ASP A 69 15.37 -19.88 3.51
C ASP A 69 15.36 -20.06 5.03
N SER A 70 14.19 -20.33 5.60
CA SER A 70 14.06 -20.65 7.03
C SER A 70 14.40 -22.11 7.35
N ASN A 71 14.77 -22.93 6.36
CA ASN A 71 14.85 -24.39 6.45
C ASN A 71 13.59 -25.01 7.08
N ASN A 72 12.43 -24.40 6.86
CA ASN A 72 11.14 -24.84 7.40
C ASN A 72 10.04 -24.67 6.36
N GLU A 73 9.03 -25.53 6.42
CA GLU A 73 7.80 -25.39 5.64
C GLU A 73 6.69 -24.87 6.55
N TYR A 74 5.82 -24.01 6.02
CA TYR A 74 4.74 -23.41 6.81
C TYR A 74 3.36 -23.79 6.26
N ASP A 75 2.51 -24.32 7.13
CA ASP A 75 1.06 -24.36 6.89
C ASP A 75 0.50 -22.96 7.14
N ILE A 76 -0.11 -22.37 6.12
CA ILE A 76 -0.59 -20.99 6.13
C ILE A 76 -2.09 -20.97 6.38
N TYR A 77 -2.49 -20.13 7.34
CA TYR A 77 -3.86 -19.86 7.70
C TYR A 77 -4.15 -18.37 7.57
N ILE A 78 -5.31 -18.04 7.01
CA ILE A 78 -5.86 -16.68 6.95
C ILE A 78 -7.25 -16.71 7.58
N ASP A 79 -7.50 -15.87 8.59
CA ASP A 79 -8.74 -15.87 9.38
C ASP A 79 -9.12 -17.25 9.91
N ASN A 80 -8.09 -18.00 10.35
CA ASN A 80 -8.17 -19.39 10.82
C ASN A 80 -8.57 -20.42 9.76
N GLU A 81 -8.70 -20.05 8.49
CA GLU A 81 -8.90 -20.98 7.38
C GLU A 81 -7.54 -21.42 6.81
N PHE A 82 -7.36 -22.73 6.58
CA PHE A 82 -6.18 -23.24 5.91
C PHE A 82 -6.17 -22.86 4.42
N ILE A 83 -5.15 -22.12 4.00
CA ILE A 83 -5.02 -21.60 2.64
C ILE A 83 -4.15 -22.51 1.79
N GLY A 84 -3.02 -22.96 2.34
CA GLY A 84 -2.07 -23.82 1.65
C GLY A 84 -0.77 -23.96 2.41
N ARG A 85 0.18 -24.69 1.82
CA ARG A 85 1.50 -24.89 2.39
C ARG A 85 2.55 -24.11 1.59
N LEU A 86 3.36 -23.34 2.29
CA LEU A 86 4.53 -22.67 1.73
C LEU A 86 5.74 -23.59 1.88
N THR A 87 6.24 -24.10 0.75
CA THR A 87 7.40 -25.03 0.68
C THR A 87 8.60 -24.44 -0.05
N VAL A 88 8.48 -23.23 -0.58
CA VAL A 88 9.49 -22.55 -1.39
C VAL A 88 9.73 -21.14 -0.86
N TYR A 89 10.91 -20.60 -1.11
CA TYR A 89 11.25 -19.21 -0.85
C TYR A 89 11.74 -18.55 -2.13
N PHE A 90 11.54 -17.23 -2.24
CA PHE A 90 11.83 -16.44 -3.42
C PHE A 90 12.89 -15.38 -3.08
N PRO A 91 14.18 -15.70 -3.22
CA PRO A 91 15.26 -14.80 -2.81
C PRO A 91 15.34 -13.51 -3.65
N ASN A 92 14.64 -13.48 -4.80
CA ASN A 92 14.54 -12.31 -5.67
C ASN A 92 13.23 -11.54 -5.50
N GLY A 93 12.51 -11.78 -4.41
CA GLY A 93 11.26 -11.14 -4.08
C GLY A 93 10.05 -12.02 -4.33
N VAL A 94 9.02 -11.81 -3.51
CA VAL A 94 7.73 -12.50 -3.61
C VAL A 94 6.73 -11.56 -4.28
N PHE A 95 5.96 -12.06 -5.25
CA PHE A 95 4.95 -11.29 -5.96
C PHE A 95 3.55 -11.88 -5.81
N CYS A 96 2.58 -10.99 -5.93
CA CYS A 96 1.15 -11.30 -5.89
C CYS A 96 0.69 -12.09 -7.12
N GLY A 97 -0.21 -13.05 -6.93
CA GLY A 97 -0.70 -13.95 -7.98
C GLY A 97 0.29 -15.05 -8.36
N ALA A 98 1.41 -15.21 -7.64
CA ALA A 98 2.32 -16.32 -7.90
C ALA A 98 1.63 -17.64 -7.53
N PRO A 99 1.49 -18.60 -8.47
CA PRO A 99 0.77 -19.85 -8.20
C PRO A 99 1.44 -20.72 -7.14
N GLU A 100 2.72 -20.46 -6.85
CA GLU A 100 3.49 -21.14 -5.82
C GLU A 100 3.26 -20.60 -4.41
N ASN A 101 2.69 -19.41 -4.26
CA ASN A 101 2.38 -18.82 -2.96
C ASN A 101 0.99 -19.26 -2.48
N PRO A 102 0.85 -19.71 -1.22
CA PRO A 102 -0.47 -19.84 -0.61
C PRO A 102 -1.17 -18.48 -0.58
N GLY A 103 -2.29 -18.37 -1.28
CA GLY A 103 -3.06 -17.15 -1.31
C GLY A 103 -4.43 -17.31 -1.93
N ARG A 104 -5.33 -16.37 -1.65
CA ARG A 104 -6.72 -16.34 -2.13
C ARG A 104 -7.24 -14.90 -2.22
N ILE A 105 -8.41 -14.78 -2.82
CA ILE A 105 -9.18 -13.55 -2.86
C ILE A 105 -10.00 -13.42 -1.57
N PHE A 106 -9.90 -12.27 -0.93
CA PHE A 106 -10.64 -11.92 0.29
C PHE A 106 -11.42 -10.62 0.07
N SER A 107 -12.41 -10.39 0.93
CA SER A 107 -13.04 -9.07 1.02
C SER A 107 -12.06 -8.06 1.58
N ALA A 108 -12.16 -6.79 1.21
CA ALA A 108 -11.36 -5.73 1.81
C ALA A 108 -11.61 -5.66 3.33
N GLY A 109 -10.56 -5.38 4.10
CA GLY A 109 -10.60 -5.33 5.56
C GLY A 109 -9.38 -5.96 6.22
N THR A 110 -9.45 -6.09 7.54
CA THR A 110 -8.37 -6.68 8.35
C THR A 110 -8.46 -8.20 8.37
N HIS A 111 -7.34 -8.85 8.05
CA HIS A 111 -7.19 -10.31 8.08
C HIS A 111 -6.09 -10.73 9.05
N THR A 112 -6.27 -11.86 9.72
CA THR A 112 -5.23 -12.48 10.55
C THR A 112 -4.46 -13.50 9.74
N ILE A 113 -3.14 -13.48 9.83
CA ILE A 113 -2.25 -14.42 9.15
C ILE A 113 -1.56 -15.25 10.22
N ARG A 114 -1.57 -16.57 10.04
CA ARG A 114 -0.87 -17.51 10.91
C ARG A 114 -0.09 -18.51 10.06
N ALA A 115 1.22 -18.54 10.26
CA ALA A 115 2.13 -19.49 9.63
C ALA A 115 2.61 -20.49 10.69
N VAL A 116 2.30 -21.77 10.48
CA VAL A 116 2.67 -22.86 11.40
C VAL A 116 3.76 -23.70 10.75
N GLY A 117 4.97 -23.62 11.30
CA GLY A 117 6.12 -24.42 10.87
C GLY A 117 5.87 -25.91 11.09
N ASN A 118 6.55 -26.75 10.30
CA ASN A 118 6.39 -28.20 10.38
C ASN A 118 6.58 -28.72 11.81
N GLY A 119 5.70 -29.63 12.25
CA GLY A 119 5.68 -30.15 13.62
C GLY A 119 5.27 -29.14 14.69
N ALA A 120 4.68 -27.99 14.31
CA ALA A 120 4.39 -26.87 15.19
C ALA A 120 5.64 -26.35 15.94
N THR A 121 6.81 -26.51 15.32
CA THR A 121 8.11 -26.07 15.86
C THR A 121 8.22 -24.56 15.99
N GLU A 122 7.48 -23.85 15.14
CA GLU A 122 7.47 -22.40 15.05
C GLU A 122 6.06 -21.95 14.67
N VAL A 123 5.50 -20.97 15.37
CA VAL A 123 4.23 -20.36 14.96
C VAL A 123 4.46 -18.87 14.86
N ARG A 124 4.18 -18.31 13.69
CA ARG A 124 4.24 -16.88 13.45
C ARG A 124 2.87 -16.33 13.12
N GLU A 125 2.55 -15.16 13.63
CA GLU A 125 1.28 -14.50 13.41
C GLU A 125 1.42 -13.00 13.16
N GLY A 126 0.42 -12.43 12.51
CA GLY A 126 0.31 -11.00 12.28
C GLY A 126 -1.03 -10.66 11.66
N THR A 127 -1.24 -9.37 11.41
CA THR A 127 -2.44 -8.86 10.74
C THR A 127 -2.06 -8.07 9.50
N VAL A 128 -2.96 -8.07 8.53
CA VAL A 128 -2.84 -7.28 7.30
C VAL A 128 -4.16 -6.57 7.04
N ASN A 129 -4.12 -5.33 6.59
CA ASN A 129 -5.32 -4.59 6.16
C ASN A 129 -5.34 -4.53 4.64
N LEU A 130 -6.27 -5.26 4.02
CA LEU A 130 -6.43 -5.38 2.58
C LEU A 130 -7.38 -4.31 2.05
N GLY A 131 -6.89 -3.48 1.13
CA GLY A 131 -7.69 -2.50 0.40
C GLY A 131 -8.49 -3.11 -0.75
N PRO A 132 -9.53 -2.40 -1.23
CA PRO A 132 -10.26 -2.77 -2.44
C PRO A 132 -9.35 -2.78 -3.67
N GLN A 133 -9.41 -3.86 -4.45
CA GLN A 133 -8.52 -4.12 -5.59
C GLN A 133 -7.02 -4.12 -5.26
N GLU A 134 -6.66 -4.22 -3.98
CA GLU A 134 -5.27 -4.33 -3.57
C GLU A 134 -4.82 -5.78 -3.65
N CYS A 135 -3.52 -5.98 -3.88
CA CYS A 135 -2.89 -7.26 -3.60
C CYS A 135 -1.73 -7.07 -2.65
N ILE A 136 -1.72 -7.88 -1.58
CA ILE A 136 -0.70 -7.84 -0.55
C ILE A 136 0.01 -9.18 -0.48
N VAL A 137 1.34 -9.10 -0.41
CA VAL A 137 2.19 -10.24 -0.10
C VAL A 137 2.67 -10.12 1.33
N VAL A 138 2.32 -11.10 2.16
CA VAL A 138 2.77 -11.19 3.54
C VAL A 138 3.97 -12.13 3.60
N ARG A 139 5.10 -11.61 4.10
CA ARG A 139 6.32 -12.39 4.27
C ARG A 139 6.35 -13.06 5.63
N VAL A 140 6.53 -14.37 5.67
CA VAL A 140 6.51 -15.15 6.92
C VAL A 140 7.55 -14.64 7.92
N GLU A 141 8.74 -14.27 7.46
CA GLU A 141 9.83 -13.72 8.27
C GLU A 141 9.50 -12.36 8.91
N THR A 142 8.49 -11.66 8.41
CA THR A 142 8.01 -10.38 8.99
C THR A 142 6.92 -10.57 10.05
N LEU A 143 6.33 -11.78 10.12
CA LEU A 143 5.34 -12.13 11.13
C LEU A 143 5.99 -12.35 12.50
N GLN A 144 5.26 -12.00 13.55
CA GLN A 144 5.71 -12.11 14.94
C GLN A 144 5.72 -13.56 15.38
N LEU A 145 6.77 -14.00 16.07
CA LEU A 145 6.87 -15.35 16.61
C LEU A 145 6.02 -15.49 17.89
N VAL A 146 5.04 -16.40 17.88
CA VAL A 146 4.03 -16.58 18.96
C VAL A 146 4.33 -17.76 19.88
N THR A 147 4.96 -18.83 19.40
CA THR A 147 5.38 -19.95 20.25
C THR A 147 6.83 -20.33 20.00
N GLY A 148 7.67 -20.09 21.01
CA GLY A 148 9.00 -20.67 21.19
C GLY A 148 9.20 -21.00 22.66
N SER A 149 8.79 -22.19 23.10
CA SER A 149 9.08 -22.67 24.46
C SER A 149 10.52 -23.21 24.54
N GLY A 150 11.43 -22.35 25.00
CA GLY A 150 12.70 -22.56 25.71
C GLY A 150 13.52 -23.86 25.59
N GLY A 151 14.81 -23.69 25.28
CA GLY A 151 15.89 -24.65 25.62
C GLY A 151 17.25 -24.37 24.95
N SER A 152 18.20 -23.80 25.70
CA SER A 152 19.54 -23.28 25.32
C SER A 152 20.55 -24.23 24.65
N GLY A 153 21.45 -23.60 23.85
CA GLY A 153 22.86 -23.95 23.61
C GLY A 153 23.26 -23.76 22.14
N GLY A 154 24.21 -22.93 21.70
CA GLY A 154 25.18 -22.02 22.32
C GLY A 154 26.18 -21.55 21.23
N SER A 155 26.71 -20.33 21.40
CA SER A 155 27.95 -19.76 20.79
C SER A 155 27.92 -19.35 19.29
N GLY A 156 28.37 -18.15 18.88
CA GLY A 156 29.04 -17.02 19.56
C GLY A 156 28.95 -15.77 18.66
N GLY A 157 28.76 -14.57 19.21
CA GLY A 157 29.81 -13.63 19.63
C GLY A 157 30.07 -12.62 18.48
N SER A 158 30.01 -11.30 18.58
CA SER A 158 30.24 -10.28 19.64
C SER A 158 29.69 -8.94 19.08
N GLY A 159 29.34 -7.85 19.79
CA GLY A 159 29.27 -7.42 21.18
C GLY A 159 28.62 -6.01 21.18
N GLY A 160 27.61 -5.74 22.03
CA GLY A 160 27.66 -4.78 23.15
C GLY A 160 27.03 -3.41 22.80
N SER A 161 26.23 -2.70 23.61
CA SER A 161 25.67 -2.90 24.96
C SER A 161 24.55 -1.87 25.19
N GLY A 162 23.54 -2.24 26.00
CA GLY A 162 22.61 -1.37 26.72
C GLY A 162 21.25 -1.20 26.03
N GLY A 163 20.10 -1.50 26.62
CA GLY A 163 19.74 -1.89 27.98
C GLY A 163 18.24 -1.64 28.16
N SER A 164 17.50 -2.73 28.29
CA SER A 164 16.23 -2.97 29.02
C SER A 164 15.13 -1.91 29.18
N GLY A 165 13.89 -2.40 28.96
CA GLY A 165 12.65 -1.98 29.63
C GLY A 165 11.54 -1.80 28.61
N GLY A 166 10.39 -2.46 28.65
CA GLY A 166 9.71 -3.26 29.67
C GLY A 166 8.22 -3.21 29.28
N SER A 167 7.50 -4.31 29.50
CA SER A 167 6.07 -4.43 29.22
C SER A 167 5.26 -3.29 29.83
N GLY A 168 4.30 -2.76 29.08
CA GLY A 168 3.29 -1.84 29.58
C GLY A 168 2.03 -1.94 28.72
N GLY A 169 1.01 -2.63 29.23
CA GLY A 169 -0.35 -2.47 28.72
C GLY A 169 -0.74 -1.01 28.83
N GLY A 170 -1.03 -0.40 27.70
CA GLY A 170 -1.49 0.97 27.59
C GLY A 170 -2.44 1.06 26.42
N THR A 171 -3.63 1.56 26.68
CA THR A 171 -4.64 1.93 25.69
C THR A 171 -4.20 3.19 24.95
N GLY A 172 -3.03 3.14 24.32
CA GLY A 172 -2.43 4.23 23.57
C GLY A 172 -2.45 3.94 22.07
N PRO A 173 -2.61 4.97 21.23
CA PRO A 173 -2.46 4.86 19.78
C PRO A 173 -1.13 4.18 19.44
N ASP A 174 -1.16 3.15 18.58
CA ASP A 174 0.07 2.48 18.12
C ASP A 174 1.04 3.53 17.56
N PRO A 175 2.34 3.48 17.89
CA PRO A 175 3.17 4.64 17.67
C PRO A 175 3.61 4.67 16.19
N GLY A 176 3.30 5.78 15.51
CA GLY A 176 3.48 5.96 14.06
C GLY A 176 4.95 5.96 13.62
N ARG A 177 5.18 5.90 12.31
CA ARG A 177 6.52 5.83 11.70
C ARG A 177 6.63 6.72 10.48
N ILE A 178 7.79 7.33 10.28
CA ILE A 178 8.10 8.17 9.12
C ILE A 178 9.42 7.68 8.52
N LYS A 179 9.45 7.43 7.21
CA LYS A 179 10.67 7.14 6.46
C LYS A 179 10.87 8.17 5.37
N PHE A 180 11.93 8.95 5.49
CA PHE A 180 12.41 9.82 4.42
C PHE A 180 13.29 9.03 3.46
N TRP A 181 13.11 9.20 2.16
CA TRP A 181 13.88 8.47 1.16
C TRP A 181 14.10 9.29 -0.12
N VAL A 182 15.04 8.86 -0.94
CA VAL A 182 15.33 9.41 -2.27
C VAL A 182 15.33 8.29 -3.31
N ASN A 183 14.87 8.59 -4.52
CA ASN A 183 14.76 7.57 -5.59
C ASN A 183 16.03 7.43 -6.45
N LYS A 184 17.02 8.29 -6.22
CA LYS A 184 18.30 8.28 -6.92
C LYS A 184 19.36 8.91 -6.03
N ASP A 185 20.61 8.63 -6.35
CA ASP A 185 21.72 9.39 -5.79
C ASP A 185 21.72 10.81 -6.38
N PHE A 186 21.82 11.81 -5.50
CA PHE A 186 21.95 13.21 -5.86
C PHE A 186 23.41 13.67 -5.97
N GLY A 187 24.38 12.80 -5.64
CA GLY A 187 25.82 13.06 -5.72
C GLY A 187 26.34 14.01 -4.65
N CYS A 188 25.54 14.32 -3.62
CA CYS A 188 25.84 15.29 -2.58
C CYS A 188 26.30 14.65 -1.25
N GLY A 189 26.44 13.32 -1.21
CA GLY A 189 26.74 12.53 -0.02
C GLY A 189 25.50 12.20 0.81
N ASN A 190 25.73 11.82 2.07
CA ASN A 190 24.65 11.50 3.00
C ASN A 190 23.74 12.72 3.22
N ILE A 191 22.43 12.48 3.23
CA ILE A 191 21.45 13.53 3.52
C ILE A 191 21.11 13.46 5.00
N SER A 192 21.36 14.54 5.73
CA SER A 192 20.95 14.68 7.12
C SER A 192 19.53 15.24 7.19
N ILE A 193 18.66 14.62 7.99
CA ILE A 193 17.26 15.00 8.18
C ILE A 193 17.06 15.35 9.65
N SER A 194 16.39 16.47 9.93
CA SER A 194 15.96 16.89 11.25
C SER A 194 14.45 17.14 11.22
N VAL A 195 13.72 16.51 12.14
CA VAL A 195 12.27 16.66 12.29
C VAL A 195 11.97 17.28 13.65
N SER A 196 11.18 18.35 13.66
CA SER A 196 10.84 19.11 14.87
C SER A 196 10.21 18.19 15.92
N GLY A 197 10.85 18.06 17.08
CA GLY A 197 10.35 17.23 18.19
C GLY A 197 10.65 15.73 18.09
N LEU A 198 11.22 15.23 16.98
CA LEU A 198 11.56 13.81 16.80
C LEU A 198 13.07 13.54 16.67
N GLY A 199 13.88 14.60 16.52
CA GLY A 199 15.34 14.49 16.40
C GLY A 199 15.81 14.39 14.96
N SER A 200 16.91 13.69 14.73
CA SER A 200 17.57 13.63 13.41
C SER A 200 17.85 12.20 12.94
N SER A 201 17.82 12.01 11.63
CA SER A 201 18.16 10.76 10.94
C SER A 201 19.04 11.05 9.71
N THR A 202 19.59 10.01 9.08
CA THR A 202 20.45 10.15 7.90
C THR A 202 20.03 9.18 6.81
N ILE A 203 19.96 9.66 5.58
CA ILE A 203 19.85 8.83 4.37
C ILE A 203 21.27 8.63 3.81
N SER A 204 21.72 7.38 3.77
CA SER A 204 23.04 6.97 3.26
C SER A 204 22.98 6.21 1.92
N GLY A 205 21.81 6.11 1.31
CA GLY A 205 21.59 5.41 0.04
C GLY A 205 20.30 5.86 -0.63
N TYR A 206 19.95 5.23 -1.76
CA TYR A 206 18.73 5.53 -2.51
C TYR A 206 17.93 4.27 -2.80
N ILE A 207 16.62 4.43 -2.98
CA ILE A 207 15.68 3.34 -3.24
C ILE A 207 14.97 3.62 -4.56
N GLY A 208 15.45 3.03 -5.65
CA GLY A 208 14.98 3.35 -7.02
C GLY A 208 13.47 3.19 -7.23
N GLY A 209 12.89 2.12 -6.68
CA GLY A 209 11.45 1.84 -6.73
C GLY A 209 10.64 2.47 -5.60
N GLY A 210 11.31 3.15 -4.67
CA GLY A 210 10.73 3.54 -3.38
C GLY A 210 10.70 2.42 -2.35
N PRO A 211 10.69 2.77 -1.06
CA PRO A 211 10.57 1.81 0.03
C PRO A 211 9.16 1.18 0.03
N GLY A 212 9.09 -0.09 0.38
CA GLY A 212 7.85 -0.81 0.63
C GLY A 212 7.30 -0.61 2.04
N SER A 213 8.12 -0.20 3.02
CA SER A 213 7.66 0.12 4.38
C SER A 213 8.57 1.07 5.15
N CYS A 214 8.05 1.61 6.25
CA CYS A 214 8.82 2.45 7.18
C CYS A 214 9.84 1.65 8.00
N ASP A 215 9.70 0.32 8.05
CA ASP A 215 10.53 -0.58 8.84
C ASP A 215 11.78 -1.05 8.09
N GLU A 216 11.87 -0.74 6.79
CA GLU A 216 13.07 -0.97 6.01
C GLU A 216 14.24 -0.20 6.60
N THR A 217 15.34 -0.89 6.90
CA THR A 217 16.53 -0.30 7.52
C THR A 217 17.50 0.28 6.49
N PHE A 218 17.32 -0.04 5.20
CA PHE A 218 18.18 0.43 4.12
C PHE A 218 17.66 1.72 3.46
N GLY A 219 18.58 2.55 2.95
CA GLY A 219 18.30 3.60 1.96
C GLY A 219 17.37 4.75 2.39
N GLY A 220 17.06 4.90 3.69
CA GLY A 220 16.12 5.89 4.18
C GLY A 220 16.44 6.37 5.61
N GLY A 221 15.96 7.57 5.94
CA GLY A 221 16.02 8.16 7.26
C GLY A 221 14.74 7.86 8.03
N ASN A 222 14.83 6.91 8.97
CA ASN A 222 13.68 6.40 9.71
C ASN A 222 13.47 7.17 11.03
N PHE A 223 12.22 7.44 11.37
CA PHE A 223 11.73 7.94 12.65
C PHE A 223 10.65 7.00 13.14
N ASN A 224 10.91 6.37 14.29
CA ASN A 224 10.01 5.41 14.90
C ASN A 224 9.36 6.00 16.15
N ASN A 225 8.23 5.43 16.54
CA ASN A 225 7.46 5.81 17.70
C ASN A 225 6.93 7.26 17.68
N VAL A 226 6.44 7.68 16.52
CA VAL A 226 6.00 9.05 16.26
C VAL A 226 4.53 9.21 16.64
N ALA A 227 4.22 10.17 17.50
CA ALA A 227 2.84 10.48 17.81
C ALA A 227 2.09 10.99 16.56
N PRO A 228 0.79 10.72 16.40
CA PRO A 228 0.02 11.22 15.27
C PRO A 228 0.05 12.75 15.23
N GLY A 229 0.30 13.32 14.05
CA GLY A 229 0.44 14.76 13.92
C GLY A 229 1.20 15.19 12.67
N THR A 230 1.34 16.51 12.53
CA THR A 230 2.11 17.14 11.46
C THR A 230 3.37 17.75 12.04
N TYR A 231 4.51 17.40 11.45
CA TYR A 231 5.84 17.79 11.88
C TYR A 231 6.54 18.57 10.79
N SER A 232 7.25 19.63 11.17
CA SER A 232 8.15 20.31 10.24
C SER A 232 9.46 19.54 10.14
N PHE A 233 10.01 19.41 8.93
CA PHE A 233 11.31 18.80 8.69
C PHE A 233 12.21 19.72 7.88
N SER A 234 13.51 19.57 8.11
CA SER A 234 14.57 20.09 7.27
C SER A 234 15.50 18.93 6.93
N ALA A 235 15.92 18.85 5.67
CA ALA A 235 16.93 17.90 5.24
C ALA A 235 17.97 18.61 4.39
N SER A 236 19.22 18.19 4.46
CA SER A 236 20.28 18.79 3.66
C SER A 236 21.42 17.83 3.40
N CYS A 237 22.07 18.05 2.27
CA CYS A 237 23.38 17.53 1.93
C CYS A 237 24.13 18.66 1.22
N SER A 238 25.47 18.70 1.31
CA SER A 238 26.38 19.64 0.64
C SER A 238 25.76 20.89 -0.04
N ASP A 239 25.15 20.74 -1.22
CA ASP A 239 24.62 21.79 -2.09
C ASP A 239 23.07 21.81 -2.20
N ARG A 240 22.35 21.00 -1.43
CA ARG A 240 20.90 20.84 -1.50
C ARG A 240 20.24 20.92 -0.13
N THR A 241 19.05 21.51 -0.11
CA THR A 241 18.21 21.61 1.09
C THR A 241 16.77 21.32 0.73
N TRP A 242 16.11 20.54 1.57
CA TRP A 242 14.67 20.29 1.55
C TRP A 242 14.07 20.78 2.85
N ASN A 243 12.91 21.43 2.78
CA ASN A 243 12.16 21.82 3.96
C ASN A 243 10.68 21.60 3.67
N GLY A 244 9.92 21.24 4.70
CA GLY A 244 8.49 21.03 4.53
C GLY A 244 7.85 20.46 5.77
N ASN A 245 6.65 19.94 5.59
CA ASN A 245 5.89 19.29 6.64
C ASN A 245 5.63 17.83 6.24
N VAL A 246 5.59 16.96 7.23
CA VAL A 246 5.22 15.55 7.09
C VAL A 246 4.14 15.24 8.11
N THR A 247 3.11 14.51 7.70
CA THR A 247 1.98 14.12 8.56
C THR A 247 1.96 12.62 8.72
N VAL A 248 1.85 12.14 9.95
CA VAL A 248 1.68 10.72 10.27
C VAL A 248 0.40 10.53 11.06
N GLY A 249 -0.39 9.53 10.67
CA GLY A 249 -1.60 9.12 11.38
C GLY A 249 -1.32 8.19 12.55
N ASP A 250 -2.37 7.86 13.29
CA ASP A 250 -2.35 6.84 14.35
C ASP A 250 -1.93 5.47 13.81
N GLY A 251 -0.90 4.86 14.41
CA GLY A 251 -0.25 3.63 13.94
C GLY A 251 0.34 3.70 12.54
N GLY A 252 0.33 4.88 11.91
CA GLY A 252 0.54 5.03 10.47
C GLY A 252 2.01 4.94 10.05
N CYS A 253 2.24 4.49 8.83
CA CYS A 253 3.55 4.56 8.17
C CYS A 253 3.53 5.62 7.05
N THR A 254 4.38 6.64 7.16
CA THR A 254 4.51 7.70 6.16
C THR A 254 5.83 7.59 5.41
N LEU A 255 5.76 7.27 4.11
CA LEU A 255 6.90 7.21 3.21
C LEU A 255 7.05 8.56 2.49
N PHE A 256 8.02 9.37 2.88
CA PHE A 256 8.22 10.72 2.35
C PHE A 256 9.42 10.78 1.39
N ARG A 257 9.15 11.03 0.11
CA ARG A 257 10.20 11.18 -0.92
C ARG A 257 10.74 12.61 -0.96
N LEU A 258 12.05 12.77 -0.81
CA LEU A 258 12.75 14.02 -1.09
C LEU A 258 13.06 14.11 -2.61
N LEU A 259 12.73 15.24 -3.23
CA LEU A 259 12.76 15.46 -4.70
C LEU A 259 13.96 16.25 -5.19
#